data_AF-A0A645DQR4-F1
#
_entry.id   AF-A0A645DQR4-F1
#
_cell.length_a   1.000
_cell.length_b   1.000
_cell.length_c   1.000
_cell.angle_alpha   90.00
_cell.angle_beta   90.00
_cell.angle_gamma   90.00
#
_symmetry.space_group_name_H-M   'P 1'
#
loop_
_entity.id
_entity.type
_entity.pdbx_description
1 polymer ?
#
loop_
_entity_poly.entity_id
_entity_poly.type
_entity_poly.pdbx_seq_one_letter_code
_entity_poly.pdbx_strand_id
1 'polypeptide(L)'
;MYTWESRFIADGTAKSVVEQLTASDYAGKEEDGACYLDLKDFGIQGKNTKFTFTRSDGTTLYTTRDLAYHLDKFKRADRVIDVLGEDQKLGSKQLCSALEILGCERKPEALFYSFVSLPEGKMSTRKGVVVYLDDLIDEAVARAYEEIRSRRTDLSEERMREIASTIGVGAIRYNIVRVQPEKQLVFKWEDALNFDGNSGPFLQYSHTRACSMLRKAGEFKASSDASKLTDEYEVALIKVLSRFGSVIEEAAEEGKVHMIPAYGHEVASAFNQFYASVPVLSSDDERDERLTLVLCTRIVLRNVLTCLGMGAPEEM
;
A
#
# COMPACT_ATOMS: atom_id res chain seq x y z
N MET A 1 4.81 14.64 -11.59
CA MET A 1 4.33 15.02 -12.94
C MET A 1 2.88 14.57 -13.02
N TYR A 2 1.95 15.49 -13.28
CA TYR A 2 0.53 15.17 -13.45
C TYR A 2 0.21 15.01 -14.93
N THR A 3 -0.60 14.02 -15.29
CA THR A 3 -1.15 13.87 -16.64
C THR A 3 -2.58 14.38 -16.64
N TRP A 4 -2.81 15.49 -17.32
CA TRP A 4 -4.14 16.09 -17.44
C TRP A 4 -4.92 15.42 -18.57
N GLU A 5 -6.13 14.97 -18.27
CA GLU A 5 -7.03 14.36 -19.26
C GLU A 5 -7.29 15.27 -20.47
N SER A 6 -7.37 16.59 -20.24
CA SER A 6 -7.57 17.62 -21.27
C SER A 6 -6.49 17.61 -22.37
N ARG A 7 -5.29 17.10 -22.07
CA ARG A 7 -4.21 16.97 -23.04
C ARG A 7 -4.62 16.09 -24.22
N PHE A 8 -5.26 14.95 -23.96
CA PHE A 8 -5.64 13.98 -25.00
C PHE A 8 -6.77 14.49 -25.91
N ILE A 9 -7.53 15.48 -25.43
CA ILE A 9 -8.51 16.19 -26.24
C ILE A 9 -7.77 17.22 -27.12
N ALA A 10 -6.91 18.03 -26.51
CA ALA A 10 -6.23 19.14 -27.19
C ALA A 10 -5.23 18.68 -28.27
N ASP A 11 -4.54 17.55 -28.04
CA ASP A 11 -3.57 17.01 -29.00
C ASP A 11 -4.20 16.09 -30.07
N GLY A 12 -5.52 15.87 -30.01
CA GLY A 12 -6.26 15.06 -30.97
C GLY A 12 -6.15 13.55 -30.78
N THR A 13 -5.43 13.07 -29.75
CA THR A 13 -5.28 11.62 -29.49
C THR A 13 -6.63 10.95 -29.26
N ALA A 14 -7.50 11.58 -28.47
CA ALA A 14 -8.84 11.05 -28.21
C ALA A 14 -9.69 10.97 -29.49
N LYS A 15 -9.53 11.94 -30.41
CA LYS A 15 -10.20 11.91 -31.72
C LYS A 15 -9.69 10.75 -32.58
N SER A 16 -8.38 10.52 -32.60
CA SER A 16 -7.79 9.38 -33.32
C SER A 16 -8.29 8.04 -32.77
N VAL A 17 -8.47 7.92 -31.45
CA VAL A 17 -9.08 6.72 -30.83
C VAL A 17 -10.51 6.53 -31.33
N VAL A 18 -11.33 7.60 -31.37
CA VAL A 18 -12.71 7.52 -31.90
C VAL A 18 -12.71 7.04 -33.36
N GLU A 19 -11.85 7.58 -34.21
CA GLU A 19 -11.75 7.21 -35.62
C GLU A 19 -11.40 5.72 -35.79
N GLN A 20 -10.41 5.24 -35.04
CA GLN A 20 -9.99 3.83 -35.06
C GLN A 20 -11.08 2.88 -34.54
N LEU A 21 -11.73 3.23 -33.42
CA LEU A 21 -12.82 2.43 -32.87
C LEU A 21 -14.00 2.36 -33.84
N THR A 22 -14.40 3.49 -34.43
CA THR A 22 -15.52 3.56 -35.38
C THR A 22 -15.27 2.73 -36.64
N ALA A 23 -14.00 2.56 -37.04
CA ALA A 23 -13.62 1.75 -38.18
C ALA A 23 -13.55 0.24 -37.87
N SER A 24 -13.68 -0.17 -36.61
CA SER A 24 -13.65 -1.59 -36.22
C SER A 24 -14.97 -2.30 -36.53
N ASP A 25 -14.90 -3.61 -36.79
CA ASP A 25 -16.07 -4.46 -37.03
C ASP A 25 -17.01 -4.57 -35.81
N TYR A 26 -16.54 -4.15 -34.63
CA TYR A 26 -17.28 -4.15 -33.38
C TYR A 26 -18.06 -2.86 -33.14
N ALA A 27 -17.88 -1.83 -33.98
CA ALA A 27 -18.53 -0.54 -33.80
C ALA A 27 -20.00 -0.55 -34.22
N GLY A 28 -20.84 0.05 -33.39
CA GLY A 28 -22.23 0.33 -33.67
C GLY A 28 -22.59 1.78 -33.35
N LYS A 29 -23.76 2.20 -33.81
CA LYS A 29 -24.34 3.51 -33.54
C LYS A 29 -25.75 3.34 -32.98
N GLU A 30 -26.07 4.03 -31.89
CA GLU A 30 -27.43 4.10 -31.37
C GLU A 30 -28.31 4.98 -32.27
N GLU A 31 -29.63 4.90 -32.09
CA GLU A 31 -30.60 5.68 -32.87
C GLU A 31 -30.39 7.20 -32.72
N ASP A 32 -29.94 7.65 -31.54
CA ASP A 32 -29.63 9.05 -31.27
C ASP A 32 -28.28 9.51 -31.85
N GLY A 33 -27.48 8.57 -32.34
CA GLY A 33 -26.21 8.79 -32.98
C GLY A 33 -24.97 8.58 -32.10
N ALA A 34 -25.11 8.19 -30.84
CA ALA A 34 -23.97 7.83 -29.98
C ALA A 34 -23.25 6.58 -30.50
N CYS A 35 -21.92 6.55 -30.50
CA CYS A 35 -21.14 5.39 -30.96
C CYS A 35 -20.74 4.48 -29.79
N TYR A 36 -20.80 3.18 -30.01
CA TYR A 36 -20.44 2.16 -29.03
C TYR A 36 -19.69 0.99 -29.67
N LEU A 37 -18.95 0.23 -28.87
CA LEU A 37 -18.42 -1.08 -29.24
C LEU A 37 -19.34 -2.18 -28.68
N ASP A 38 -19.67 -3.18 -29.48
CA ASP A 38 -20.30 -4.41 -28.99
C ASP A 38 -19.23 -5.38 -28.47
N LEU A 39 -19.18 -5.51 -27.15
CA LEU A 39 -18.18 -6.32 -26.45
C LEU A 39 -18.70 -7.72 -26.08
N LYS A 40 -19.80 -8.18 -26.69
CA LYS A 40 -20.36 -9.52 -26.43
C LYS A 40 -19.34 -10.64 -26.65
N ASP A 41 -18.54 -10.54 -27.71
CA ASP A 41 -17.53 -11.55 -28.07
C ASP A 41 -16.32 -11.56 -27.11
N PHE A 42 -16.18 -10.51 -26.28
CA PHE A 42 -15.14 -10.40 -25.24
C PHE A 42 -15.62 -10.90 -23.86
N GLY A 43 -16.72 -11.67 -23.84
CA GLY A 43 -17.27 -12.25 -22.63
C GLY A 43 -17.92 -11.23 -21.69
N ILE A 44 -18.35 -10.08 -22.22
CA ILE A 44 -19.22 -9.14 -21.51
C ILE A 44 -20.67 -9.52 -21.80
N GLN A 45 -21.54 -9.45 -20.79
CA GLN A 45 -22.90 -9.97 -20.87
C GLN A 45 -23.94 -8.92 -20.44
N GLY A 46 -25.18 -9.17 -20.85
CA GLY A 46 -26.35 -8.37 -20.46
C GLY A 46 -26.33 -6.98 -21.08
N LYS A 47 -26.87 -5.99 -20.35
CA LYS A 47 -27.00 -4.60 -20.83
C LYS A 47 -25.67 -3.86 -20.96
N ASN A 48 -24.57 -4.45 -20.49
CA ASN A 48 -23.25 -3.83 -20.43
C ASN A 48 -22.35 -4.18 -21.63
N THR A 49 -22.87 -4.93 -22.62
CA THR A 49 -22.12 -5.28 -23.83
C THR A 49 -21.76 -4.06 -24.65
N LYS A 50 -22.62 -3.03 -24.65
CA LYS A 50 -22.36 -1.78 -25.36
C LYS A 50 -21.45 -0.87 -24.56
N PHE A 51 -20.21 -0.72 -25.02
CA PHE A 51 -19.26 0.25 -24.50
C PHE A 51 -19.33 1.54 -25.30
N THR A 52 -20.06 2.52 -24.79
CA THR A 52 -20.20 3.83 -25.45
C THR A 52 -18.90 4.64 -25.34
N PHE A 53 -18.44 5.20 -26.47
CA PHE A 53 -17.22 5.99 -26.55
C PHE A 53 -17.42 7.40 -27.14
N THR A 54 -18.59 7.71 -27.69
CA THR A 54 -18.99 9.09 -28.01
C THR A 54 -20.46 9.33 -27.68
N ARG A 55 -20.80 10.60 -27.42
CA ARG A 55 -22.19 11.07 -27.43
C ARG A 55 -22.68 11.27 -28.87
N SER A 56 -23.98 11.51 -29.02
CA SER A 56 -24.63 11.81 -30.31
C SER A 56 -24.04 13.01 -31.04
N ASP A 57 -23.52 14.00 -30.30
CA ASP A 57 -22.85 15.18 -30.84
C ASP A 57 -21.35 14.94 -31.18
N GLY A 58 -20.85 13.72 -31.00
CA GLY A 58 -19.45 13.36 -31.24
C GLY A 58 -18.51 13.64 -30.06
N THR A 59 -19.00 14.20 -28.95
CA THR A 59 -18.19 14.45 -27.75
C THR A 59 -17.68 13.13 -27.15
N THR A 60 -16.37 13.04 -26.89
CA THR A 60 -15.75 11.86 -26.26
C THR A 60 -16.15 11.70 -24.80
N LEU A 61 -16.28 10.46 -24.34
CA LEU A 61 -16.52 10.11 -22.94
C LEU A 61 -15.20 9.86 -22.18
N TYR A 62 -15.28 9.72 -20.85
CA TYR A 62 -14.13 9.36 -20.00
C TYR A 62 -13.46 8.07 -20.46
N THR A 63 -14.27 7.08 -20.83
CA THR A 63 -13.83 5.78 -21.35
C THR A 63 -12.89 5.90 -22.56
N THR A 64 -13.19 6.83 -23.48
CA THR A 64 -12.36 7.11 -24.66
C THR A 64 -11.06 7.80 -24.32
N ARG A 65 -11.09 8.68 -23.31
CA ARG A 65 -9.92 9.41 -22.84
C ARG A 65 -9.01 8.51 -22.01
N ASP A 66 -9.57 7.54 -21.30
CA ASP A 66 -8.82 6.46 -20.67
C ASP A 66 -8.11 5.60 -21.71
N LEU A 67 -8.73 5.25 -22.83
CA LEU A 67 -8.04 4.54 -23.92
C LEU A 67 -6.86 5.34 -24.46
N ALA A 68 -7.07 6.63 -24.77
CA ALA A 68 -5.99 7.52 -25.20
C ALA A 68 -4.85 7.58 -24.16
N TYR A 69 -5.20 7.62 -22.88
CA TYR A 69 -4.20 7.64 -21.81
C TYR A 69 -3.42 6.33 -21.72
N HIS A 70 -4.06 5.17 -21.85
CA HIS A 70 -3.36 3.88 -21.83
C HIS A 70 -2.43 3.70 -23.03
N LEU A 71 -2.85 4.15 -24.22
CA LEU A 71 -1.97 4.19 -25.40
C LEU A 71 -0.73 5.06 -25.17
N ASP A 72 -0.85 6.18 -24.45
CA ASP A 72 0.30 6.99 -24.03
C ASP A 72 1.16 6.24 -22.99
N LYS A 73 0.56 5.71 -21.91
CA LYS A 73 1.28 4.93 -20.87
C LYS A 73 2.13 3.83 -21.50
N PHE A 74 1.57 3.08 -22.43
CA PHE A 74 2.24 1.98 -23.13
C PHE A 74 3.50 2.42 -23.90
N LYS A 75 3.58 3.65 -24.40
CA LYS A 75 4.78 4.16 -25.08
C LYS A 75 5.95 4.45 -24.14
N ARG A 76 5.68 4.59 -22.85
CA ARG A 76 6.63 5.12 -21.84
C ARG A 76 6.78 4.22 -20.60
N ALA A 77 6.15 3.05 -20.61
CA ALA A 77 6.24 2.08 -19.53
C ALA A 77 6.19 0.64 -20.07
N ASP A 78 7.00 -0.23 -19.46
CA ASP A 78 7.01 -1.67 -19.73
C ASP A 78 5.84 -2.37 -19.03
N ARG A 79 5.49 -1.88 -17.83
CA ARG A 79 4.41 -2.38 -16.97
C ARG A 79 3.49 -1.23 -16.58
N VAL A 80 2.18 -1.45 -16.63
CA VAL A 80 1.15 -0.49 -16.23
C VAL A 80 0.24 -1.15 -15.21
N ILE A 81 0.19 -0.61 -13.99
CA ILE A 81 -0.69 -1.08 -12.91
C ILE A 81 -1.71 0.01 -12.60
N ASP A 82 -2.99 -0.32 -12.70
CA ASP A 82 -4.10 0.55 -12.31
C ASP A 82 -4.64 0.10 -10.95
N VAL A 83 -4.53 0.97 -9.96
CA VAL A 83 -5.09 0.76 -8.61
C VAL A 83 -6.49 1.36 -8.58
N LEU A 84 -7.51 0.51 -8.57
CA LEU A 84 -8.91 0.90 -8.77
C LEU A 84 -9.82 0.35 -7.67
N GLY A 85 -10.93 1.02 -7.40
CA GLY A 85 -11.98 0.46 -6.55
C GLY A 85 -12.64 -0.77 -7.20
N GLU A 86 -13.18 -1.68 -6.39
CA GLU A 86 -13.85 -2.90 -6.87
C GLU A 86 -15.04 -2.64 -7.80
N ASP A 87 -15.64 -1.44 -7.72
CA ASP A 87 -16.71 -0.96 -8.59
C ASP A 87 -16.26 -0.76 -10.04
N GLN A 88 -14.96 -0.62 -10.28
CA GLN A 88 -14.37 -0.42 -11.60
C GLN A 88 -14.01 -1.73 -12.32
N LYS A 89 -14.28 -2.90 -11.73
CA LYS A 89 -13.97 -4.21 -12.35
C LYS A 89 -14.56 -4.37 -13.75
N LEU A 90 -15.82 -3.98 -13.93
CA LEU A 90 -16.47 -4.04 -15.23
C LEU A 90 -15.87 -3.03 -16.22
N GLY A 91 -15.65 -1.79 -15.78
CA GLY A 91 -15.07 -0.73 -16.62
C GLY A 91 -13.66 -1.08 -17.09
N SER A 92 -12.83 -1.65 -16.20
CA SER A 92 -11.49 -2.14 -16.54
C SER A 92 -11.53 -3.29 -17.56
N LYS A 93 -12.49 -4.24 -17.43
CA LYS A 93 -12.69 -5.30 -18.44
C LYS A 93 -13.10 -4.73 -19.79
N GLN A 94 -14.00 -3.75 -19.81
CA GLN A 94 -14.42 -3.05 -21.04
C GLN A 94 -13.25 -2.30 -21.70
N LEU A 95 -12.48 -1.56 -20.90
CA LEU A 95 -11.27 -0.86 -21.35
C LEU A 95 -10.27 -1.82 -22.00
N CYS A 96 -9.97 -2.96 -21.33
CA CYS A 96 -9.06 -3.97 -21.87
C CYS A 96 -9.55 -4.58 -23.19
N SER A 97 -10.86 -4.75 -23.34
CA SER A 97 -11.47 -5.27 -24.58
C SER A 97 -11.35 -4.23 -25.70
N ALA A 98 -11.59 -2.96 -25.40
CA ALA A 98 -11.44 -1.88 -26.37
C ALA A 98 -9.97 -1.65 -26.77
N LEU A 99 -9.01 -1.83 -25.86
CA LEU A 99 -7.57 -1.81 -26.18
C LEU A 99 -7.19 -2.95 -27.15
N GLU A 100 -7.75 -4.14 -26.95
CA GLU A 100 -7.56 -5.28 -27.84
C GLU A 100 -8.12 -5.00 -29.25
N ILE A 101 -9.30 -4.39 -29.34
CA ILE A 101 -9.89 -3.94 -30.61
C ILE A 101 -9.00 -2.90 -31.32
N LEU A 102 -8.32 -2.03 -30.56
CA LEU A 102 -7.32 -1.08 -31.08
C LEU A 102 -6.00 -1.75 -31.47
N GLY A 103 -5.89 -3.07 -31.41
CA GLY A 103 -4.69 -3.83 -31.77
C GLY A 103 -3.59 -3.78 -30.71
N CYS A 104 -3.90 -3.45 -29.46
CA CYS A 104 -2.92 -3.46 -28.38
C CYS A 104 -2.70 -4.88 -27.85
N GLU A 105 -1.49 -5.39 -27.96
CA GLU A 105 -1.09 -6.68 -27.35
C GLU A 105 -0.93 -6.59 -25.83
N ARG A 106 -0.71 -5.38 -25.30
CA ARG A 106 -0.55 -5.12 -23.86
C ARG A 106 -1.86 -4.62 -23.24
N LYS A 107 -2.09 -5.03 -22.01
CA LYS A 107 -3.21 -4.60 -21.16
C LYS A 107 -2.65 -4.08 -19.83
N PRO A 108 -3.30 -3.09 -19.19
CA PRO A 108 -2.93 -2.71 -17.84
C PRO A 108 -3.27 -3.86 -16.87
N GLU A 109 -2.43 -4.05 -15.85
CA GLU A 109 -2.72 -4.90 -14.71
C GLU A 109 -3.64 -4.14 -13.74
N ALA A 110 -4.79 -4.70 -13.41
CA ALA A 110 -5.72 -4.05 -12.49
C ALA A 110 -5.56 -4.62 -11.07
N LEU A 111 -5.23 -3.76 -10.11
CA LEU A 111 -5.28 -4.05 -8.68
C LEU A 111 -6.57 -3.45 -8.13
N PHE A 112 -7.53 -4.31 -7.79
CA PHE A 112 -8.82 -3.87 -7.25
C PHE A 112 -8.82 -3.88 -5.72
N TYR A 113 -9.11 -2.73 -5.12
CA TYR A 113 -9.34 -2.62 -3.68
C TYR A 113 -10.83 -2.52 -3.34
N SER A 114 -11.21 -3.12 -2.24
CA SER A 114 -12.53 -3.02 -1.62
C SER A 114 -12.60 -1.77 -0.74
N PHE A 115 -13.80 -1.24 -0.56
CA PHE A 115 -13.99 -0.02 0.21
C PHE A 115 -13.71 -0.18 1.71
N VAL A 116 -13.23 0.91 2.31
CA VAL A 116 -13.06 1.07 3.75
C VAL A 116 -14.36 1.62 4.34
N SER A 117 -14.75 1.10 5.51
CA SER A 117 -15.92 1.54 6.27
C SER A 117 -15.52 1.80 7.73
N LEU A 118 -16.34 2.58 8.45
CA LEU A 118 -16.23 2.74 9.90
C LEU A 118 -17.29 1.88 10.61
N PRO A 119 -17.13 1.60 11.91
CA PRO A 119 -18.08 0.78 12.67
C PRO A 119 -19.48 1.38 12.71
N GLU A 120 -19.62 2.72 12.65
CA GLU A 120 -20.93 3.39 12.61
C GLU A 120 -21.69 3.19 11.28
N GLY A 121 -21.06 2.58 10.27
CA GLY A 121 -21.70 2.17 9.01
C GLY A 121 -20.94 2.61 7.75
N LYS A 122 -21.54 2.32 6.59
CA LYS A 122 -20.98 2.71 5.28
C LYS A 122 -21.03 4.23 5.10
N MET A 123 -19.93 4.82 4.62
CA MET A 123 -19.89 6.22 4.19
C MET A 123 -20.98 6.48 3.14
N SER A 124 -21.73 7.57 3.30
CA SER A 124 -22.80 7.97 2.39
C SER A 124 -22.82 9.49 2.21
N THR A 125 -22.32 9.93 1.06
CA THR A 125 -22.33 11.34 0.63
C THR A 125 -23.76 11.89 0.56
N ARG A 126 -24.74 11.05 0.22
CA ARG A 126 -26.17 11.43 0.15
C ARG A 126 -26.83 11.60 1.52
N LYS A 127 -26.30 10.94 2.57
CA LYS A 127 -26.79 11.08 3.96
C LYS A 127 -25.92 12.01 4.81
N GLY A 128 -24.89 12.63 4.23
CA GLY A 128 -23.96 13.51 4.94
C GLY A 128 -22.99 12.78 5.88
N VAL A 129 -22.88 11.46 5.79
CA VAL A 129 -21.94 10.65 6.59
C VAL A 129 -20.68 10.46 5.75
N VAL A 130 -19.82 11.47 5.75
CA VAL A 130 -18.52 11.48 5.07
C VAL A 130 -17.45 11.66 6.12
N VAL A 131 -16.45 10.78 6.11
CA VAL A 131 -15.25 10.96 6.94
C VAL A 131 -14.15 11.42 6.01
N TYR A 132 -13.66 12.63 6.25
CA TYR A 132 -12.55 13.17 5.49
C TYR A 132 -11.25 12.53 5.95
N LEU A 133 -10.32 12.34 5.01
CA LEU A 133 -9.01 11.79 5.33
C LEU A 133 -8.24 12.70 6.30
N ASP A 134 -8.41 14.02 6.18
CA ASP A 134 -7.79 15.00 7.08
C ASP A 134 -8.28 14.80 8.52
N ASP A 135 -9.59 14.67 8.74
CA ASP A 135 -10.16 14.39 10.07
C ASP A 135 -9.65 13.05 10.63
N LEU A 136 -9.51 12.03 9.77
CA LEU A 136 -8.95 10.74 10.17
C LEU A 136 -7.49 10.88 10.60
N ILE A 137 -6.68 11.65 9.87
CA ILE A 137 -5.28 11.90 10.22
C ILE A 137 -5.19 12.67 11.54
N ASP A 138 -5.95 13.75 11.69
CA ASP A 138 -5.94 14.59 12.89
C ASP A 138 -6.32 13.78 14.14
N GLU A 139 -7.36 12.96 14.05
CA GLU A 139 -7.78 12.07 15.14
C GLU A 139 -6.71 11.01 15.48
N ALA A 140 -6.07 10.41 14.46
CA ALA A 140 -5.00 9.44 14.67
C ALA A 140 -3.79 10.06 15.39
N VAL A 141 -3.41 11.28 15.00
CA VAL A 141 -2.30 12.03 15.58
C VAL A 141 -2.65 12.47 17.01
N ALA A 142 -3.86 12.96 17.26
CA ALA A 142 -4.30 13.35 18.59
C ALA A 142 -4.26 12.18 19.58
N ARG A 143 -4.75 11.00 19.17
CA ARG A 143 -4.69 9.79 20.00
C ARG A 143 -3.26 9.30 20.23
N ALA A 144 -2.42 9.31 19.20
CA ALA A 144 -1.01 8.95 19.34
C ALA A 144 -0.27 9.90 20.31
N TYR A 145 -0.62 11.18 20.28
CA TYR A 145 -0.06 12.19 21.18
C TYR A 145 -0.39 11.90 22.65
N GLU A 146 -1.67 11.63 22.97
CA GLU A 146 -2.07 11.29 24.34
C GLU A 146 -1.38 10.01 24.84
N GLU A 147 -1.19 9.01 23.96
CA GLU A 147 -0.46 7.80 24.32
C GLU A 147 1.01 8.09 24.66
N ILE A 148 1.72 8.86 23.83
CA ILE A 148 3.11 9.25 24.09
C ILE A 148 3.21 10.03 25.39
N ARG A 149 2.34 11.04 25.57
CA ARG A 149 2.31 11.89 26.77
C ARG A 149 2.11 11.09 28.05
N SER A 150 1.32 10.01 28.00
CA SER A 150 1.11 9.13 29.15
C SER A 150 2.35 8.29 29.52
N ARG A 151 3.24 8.02 28.55
CA ARG A 151 4.42 7.14 28.71
C ARG A 151 5.74 7.89 28.87
N ARG A 152 5.85 9.11 28.34
CA ARG A 152 7.09 9.89 28.24
C ARG A 152 6.89 11.28 28.83
N THR A 153 7.46 11.52 29.99
CA THR A 153 7.49 12.85 30.65
C THR A 153 8.79 13.61 30.43
N ASP A 154 9.76 12.97 29.77
CA ASP A 154 11.12 13.46 29.52
C ASP A 154 11.30 14.17 28.17
N LEU A 155 10.30 14.08 27.28
CA LEU A 155 10.33 14.69 25.95
C LEU A 155 9.73 16.10 25.95
N SER A 156 10.23 16.97 25.07
CA SER A 156 9.62 18.28 24.84
C SER A 156 8.27 18.15 24.12
N GLU A 157 7.39 19.14 24.32
CA GLU A 157 6.09 19.21 23.65
C GLU A 157 6.20 19.13 22.12
N GLU A 158 7.16 19.83 21.53
CA GLU A 158 7.45 19.80 20.10
C GLU A 158 7.81 18.38 19.64
N ARG A 159 8.70 17.72 20.38
CA ARG A 159 9.17 16.38 20.06
C ARG A 159 8.05 15.34 20.18
N MET A 160 7.21 15.44 21.21
CA MET A 160 6.04 14.57 21.35
C MET A 160 5.08 14.69 20.16
N ARG A 161 4.85 15.91 19.65
CA ARG A 161 3.99 16.14 18.47
C ARG A 161 4.57 15.57 17.18
N GLU A 162 5.88 15.67 16.97
CA GLU A 162 6.55 15.06 15.82
C GLU A 162 6.40 13.53 15.82
N ILE A 163 6.64 12.90 16.97
CA ILE A 163 6.50 11.45 17.13
C ILE A 163 5.03 11.06 16.95
N ALA A 164 4.09 11.79 17.55
CA ALA A 164 2.66 11.56 17.41
C ALA A 164 2.20 11.61 15.94
N SER A 165 2.67 12.59 15.18
CA SER A 165 2.40 12.70 13.74
C SER A 165 2.89 11.47 12.98
N THR A 166 4.12 11.04 13.26
CA THR A 166 4.73 9.87 12.64
C THR A 166 3.99 8.57 12.96
N ILE A 167 3.55 8.40 14.21
CA ILE A 167 2.79 7.23 14.66
C ILE A 167 1.37 7.23 14.08
N GLY A 168 0.66 8.35 14.19
CA GLY A 168 -0.74 8.47 13.74
C GLY A 168 -0.89 8.21 12.24
N VAL A 169 -0.04 8.82 11.42
CA VAL A 169 -0.04 8.58 9.96
C VAL A 169 0.36 7.13 9.66
N GLY A 170 1.37 6.61 10.37
CA GLY A 170 1.82 5.23 10.22
C GLY A 170 0.72 4.21 10.55
N ALA A 171 -0.05 4.46 11.61
CA ALA A 171 -1.17 3.63 12.04
C ALA A 171 -2.25 3.51 10.94
N ILE A 172 -2.64 4.63 10.30
CA ILE A 172 -3.61 4.62 9.21
C ILE A 172 -3.08 3.80 8.03
N ARG A 173 -1.86 4.11 7.56
CA ARG A 173 -1.26 3.42 6.40
C ARG A 173 -1.16 1.92 6.62
N TYR A 174 -0.63 1.52 7.77
CA TYR A 174 -0.48 0.11 8.12
C TYR A 174 -1.83 -0.62 8.11
N ASN A 175 -2.87 -0.01 8.70
CA ASN A 175 -4.16 -0.68 8.83
C ASN A 175 -4.91 -0.86 7.52
N ILE A 176 -4.70 0.05 6.56
CA ILE A 176 -5.23 -0.10 5.21
C ILE A 176 -4.45 -1.19 4.47
N VAL A 177 -3.10 -1.13 4.50
CA VAL A 177 -2.25 -2.00 3.69
C VAL A 177 -2.18 -3.44 4.22
N ARG A 178 -2.37 -3.68 5.52
CA ARG A 178 -2.33 -5.05 6.10
C ARG A 178 -3.47 -5.96 5.65
N VAL A 179 -4.53 -5.39 5.11
CA VAL A 179 -5.69 -6.15 4.64
C VAL A 179 -5.50 -6.43 3.14
N GLN A 180 -5.83 -7.66 2.73
CA GLN A 180 -5.88 -8.01 1.31
C GLN A 180 -6.80 -7.04 0.57
N PRO A 181 -6.39 -6.52 -0.59
CA PRO A 181 -7.13 -5.45 -1.26
C PRO A 181 -8.58 -5.86 -1.58
N GLU A 182 -8.86 -7.14 -1.83
CA GLU A 182 -10.21 -7.65 -2.14
C GLU A 182 -11.14 -7.74 -0.92
N LYS A 183 -10.63 -7.58 0.30
CA LYS A 183 -11.42 -7.69 1.53
C LYS A 183 -11.89 -6.32 2.01
N GLN A 184 -13.14 -6.25 2.43
CA GLN A 184 -13.66 -5.06 3.11
C GLN A 184 -12.91 -4.81 4.42
N LEU A 185 -12.48 -3.57 4.62
CA LEU A 185 -11.87 -3.12 5.86
C LEU A 185 -12.91 -2.33 6.67
N VAL A 186 -13.18 -2.80 7.88
CA VAL A 186 -13.83 -1.98 8.92
C VAL A 186 -12.72 -1.36 9.76
N PHE A 187 -12.47 -0.07 9.56
CA PHE A 187 -11.40 0.62 10.26
C PHE A 187 -11.80 0.91 11.70
N LYS A 188 -10.97 0.51 12.65
CA LYS A 188 -11.20 0.70 14.08
C LYS A 188 -9.98 1.33 14.73
N TRP A 189 -10.21 2.35 15.56
CA TRP A 189 -9.14 3.04 16.28
C TRP A 189 -8.36 2.14 17.23
N GLU A 190 -9.07 1.26 17.93
CA GLU A 190 -8.48 0.27 18.85
C GLU A 190 -7.45 -0.63 18.15
N ASP A 191 -7.74 -1.06 16.92
CA ASP A 191 -6.83 -1.87 16.12
C ASP A 191 -5.67 -1.02 15.58
N ALA A 192 -5.98 0.22 15.19
CA ALA A 192 -5.04 1.05 14.47
C ALA A 192 -3.87 1.53 15.32
N LEU A 193 -4.16 1.87 16.58
CA LEU A 193 -3.22 2.46 17.52
C LEU A 193 -2.74 1.48 18.59
N ASN A 194 -2.88 0.17 18.36
CA ASN A 194 -2.49 -0.85 19.31
C ASN A 194 -0.96 -1.03 19.36
N PHE A 195 -0.29 -0.74 20.48
CA PHE A 195 1.17 -0.86 20.59
C PHE A 195 1.70 -2.28 20.83
N ASP A 196 0.81 -3.24 21.08
CA ASP A 196 1.14 -4.63 21.44
C ASP A 196 0.60 -5.65 20.42
N GLY A 197 -0.14 -5.18 19.42
CA GLY A 197 -0.83 -6.01 18.42
C GLY A 197 -0.26 -5.90 17.00
N ASN A 198 -0.99 -6.46 16.04
CA ASN A 198 -0.66 -6.37 14.62
C ASN A 198 -0.95 -4.96 14.07
N SER A 199 -0.08 -3.99 14.36
CA SER A 199 -0.27 -2.57 14.01
C SER A 199 1.02 -1.90 13.53
N GLY A 200 0.87 -0.70 12.94
CA GLY A 200 2.00 0.14 12.59
C GLY A 200 2.83 0.61 13.80
N PRO A 201 2.19 1.12 14.88
CA PRO A 201 2.88 1.49 16.10
C PRO A 201 3.70 0.35 16.73
N PHE A 202 3.24 -0.91 16.66
CA PHE A 202 4.00 -2.06 17.18
C PHE A 202 5.33 -2.28 16.43
N LEU A 203 5.33 -2.14 15.10
CA LEU A 203 6.57 -2.21 14.29
C LEU A 203 7.51 -1.05 14.63
N GLN A 204 6.97 0.17 14.70
CA GLN A 204 7.75 1.36 15.04
C GLN A 204 8.37 1.24 16.44
N TYR A 205 7.62 0.72 17.41
CA TYR A 205 8.11 0.52 18.77
C TYR A 205 9.18 -0.58 18.86
N SER A 206 9.04 -1.64 18.07
CA SER A 206 10.09 -2.67 17.97
C SER A 206 11.38 -2.11 17.36
N HIS A 207 11.26 -1.21 16.38
CA HIS A 207 12.39 -0.47 15.82
C HIS A 207 13.05 0.47 16.86
N THR A 208 12.28 1.24 17.63
CA THR A 208 12.84 2.12 18.67
C THR A 208 13.55 1.34 19.78
N ARG A 209 13.03 0.16 20.17
CA ARG A 209 13.70 -0.75 21.11
C ARG A 209 15.07 -1.18 20.59
N ALA A 210 15.16 -1.57 19.32
CA ALA A 210 16.44 -1.91 18.70
C ALA A 210 17.41 -0.70 18.69
N CYS A 211 16.93 0.49 18.32
CA CYS A 211 17.72 1.73 18.36
C CYS A 211 18.23 2.05 19.77
N SER A 212 17.34 1.98 20.77
CA SER A 212 17.65 2.26 22.18
C SER A 212 18.69 1.29 22.73
N MET A 213 18.57 -0.01 22.43
CA MET A 213 19.52 -1.03 22.85
C MET A 213 20.91 -0.80 22.26
N LEU A 214 21.00 -0.52 20.95
CA LEU A 214 22.28 -0.21 20.30
C LEU A 214 22.91 1.07 20.88
N ARG A 215 22.10 2.10 21.16
CA ARG A 215 22.57 3.33 21.80
C ARG A 215 23.11 3.07 23.22
N LYS A 216 22.45 2.21 24.00
CA LYS A 216 22.90 1.82 25.36
C LYS A 216 24.15 0.94 25.31
N ALA A 217 24.32 0.13 24.27
CA ALA A 217 25.47 -0.74 24.11
C ALA A 217 26.78 0.04 23.85
N GLY A 218 26.69 1.23 23.23
CA GLY A 218 27.87 1.96 22.79
C GLY A 218 28.57 1.24 21.64
N GLU A 219 29.90 1.28 21.63
CA GLU A 219 30.70 0.60 20.62
C GLU A 219 30.65 -0.94 20.78
N PHE A 220 30.57 -1.63 19.65
CA PHE A 220 30.66 -3.08 19.55
C PHE A 220 31.23 -3.44 18.17
N LYS A 221 31.81 -4.63 18.04
CA LYS A 221 32.36 -5.11 16.78
C LYS A 221 31.31 -5.97 16.06
N ALA A 222 30.75 -5.45 14.97
CA ALA A 222 29.83 -6.24 14.15
C ALA A 222 30.49 -7.54 13.66
N SER A 223 29.77 -8.66 13.76
CA SER A 223 30.24 -9.99 13.39
C SER A 223 29.28 -10.64 12.39
N SER A 224 29.82 -11.20 11.30
CA SER A 224 29.06 -12.04 10.38
C SER A 224 29.04 -13.51 10.81
N ASP A 225 29.75 -13.87 11.87
CA ASP A 225 29.79 -15.22 12.41
C ASP A 225 28.64 -15.43 13.39
N ALA A 226 27.65 -16.20 12.97
CA ALA A 226 26.49 -16.56 13.78
C ALA A 226 26.68 -17.89 14.55
N SER A 227 27.87 -18.50 14.54
CA SER A 227 28.12 -19.81 15.17
C SER A 227 27.84 -19.84 16.68
N LYS A 228 27.95 -18.69 17.35
CA LYS A 228 27.62 -18.53 18.77
C LYS A 228 26.14 -18.27 19.07
N LEU A 229 25.33 -18.01 18.04
CA LEU A 229 23.91 -17.70 18.19
C LEU A 229 23.10 -19.00 18.13
N THR A 230 23.05 -19.70 19.26
CA THR A 230 22.46 -21.06 19.36
C THR A 230 21.13 -21.10 20.10
N ASP A 231 20.73 -20.04 20.79
CA ASP A 231 19.45 -19.98 21.50
C ASP A 231 18.28 -20.07 20.51
N GLU A 232 17.18 -20.70 20.91
CA GLU A 232 16.04 -20.90 20.02
C GLU A 232 15.43 -19.58 19.52
N TYR A 233 15.44 -18.53 20.34
CA TYR A 233 14.93 -17.21 19.97
C TYR A 233 15.88 -16.46 19.03
N GLU A 234 17.20 -16.66 19.17
CA GLU A 234 18.19 -16.15 18.22
C GLU A 234 18.01 -16.79 16.84
N VAL A 235 17.94 -18.12 16.81
CA VAL A 235 17.77 -18.90 15.57
C VAL A 235 16.44 -18.57 14.90
N ALA A 236 15.35 -18.40 15.68
CA ALA A 236 14.06 -17.99 15.16
C ALA A 236 14.13 -16.61 14.49
N LEU A 237 14.74 -15.62 15.16
CA LEU A 237 14.91 -14.27 14.61
C LEU A 237 15.76 -14.27 13.35
N ILE A 238 16.89 -14.99 13.33
CA ILE A 238 17.76 -15.12 12.15
C ILE A 238 16.98 -15.68 10.95
N LYS A 239 16.20 -16.75 11.17
CA LYS A 239 15.38 -17.36 10.11
C LYS A 239 14.37 -16.36 9.53
N VAL A 240 13.68 -15.61 10.38
CA VAL A 240 12.71 -14.60 9.91
C VAL A 240 13.44 -13.50 9.13
N LEU A 241 14.52 -12.93 9.67
CA LEU A 241 15.29 -11.87 8.98
C LEU A 241 15.84 -12.31 7.62
N SER A 242 16.25 -13.57 7.49
CA SER A 242 16.80 -14.12 6.24
C SER A 242 15.79 -14.13 5.07
N ARG A 243 14.49 -14.11 5.37
CA ARG A 243 13.41 -14.11 4.37
C ARG A 243 13.13 -12.74 3.76
N PHE A 244 13.74 -11.66 4.26
CA PHE A 244 13.44 -10.30 3.82
C PHE A 244 13.47 -10.14 2.29
N GLY A 245 14.55 -10.56 1.64
CA GLY A 245 14.72 -10.45 0.19
C GLY A 245 13.59 -11.14 -0.58
N SER A 246 13.35 -12.42 -0.30
CA SER A 246 12.28 -13.21 -0.93
C SER A 246 10.89 -12.62 -0.71
N VAL A 247 10.60 -12.07 0.47
CA VAL A 247 9.29 -11.46 0.76
C VAL A 247 9.08 -10.17 -0.04
N ILE A 248 10.13 -9.36 -0.21
CA ILE A 248 10.03 -8.14 -1.04
C ILE A 248 9.81 -8.52 -2.50
N GLU A 249 10.57 -9.49 -3.02
CA GLU A 249 10.44 -9.98 -4.39
C GLU A 249 9.03 -10.53 -4.66
N GLU A 250 8.54 -11.45 -3.83
CA GLU A 250 7.21 -12.03 -3.95
C GLU A 250 6.10 -10.96 -3.90
N ALA A 251 6.18 -10.02 -2.95
CA ALA A 251 5.19 -8.96 -2.84
C ALA A 251 5.17 -8.03 -4.07
N ALA A 252 6.32 -7.77 -4.70
CA ALA A 252 6.45 -6.92 -5.87
C ALA A 252 6.02 -7.61 -7.17
N GLU A 253 6.35 -8.89 -7.32
CA GLU A 253 5.95 -9.70 -8.46
C GLU A 253 4.43 -9.92 -8.46
N GLU A 254 3.86 -10.32 -7.32
CA GLU A 254 2.44 -10.61 -7.22
C GLU A 254 1.55 -9.37 -6.98
N GLY A 255 2.16 -8.20 -6.72
CA GLY A 255 1.43 -6.99 -6.35
C GLY A 255 0.72 -7.08 -5.00
N LYS A 256 1.16 -7.97 -4.10
CA LYS A 256 0.55 -8.26 -2.81
C LYS A 256 1.21 -7.49 -1.67
N VAL A 257 0.98 -6.17 -1.61
CA VAL A 257 1.60 -5.28 -0.61
C VAL A 257 1.27 -5.67 0.84
N HIS A 258 0.13 -6.33 1.09
CA HIS A 258 -0.27 -6.82 2.42
C HIS A 258 0.66 -7.90 3.01
N MET A 259 1.55 -8.49 2.21
CA MET A 259 2.60 -9.40 2.70
C MET A 259 3.67 -8.66 3.51
N ILE A 260 3.97 -7.41 3.17
CA ILE A 260 4.98 -6.60 3.84
C ILE A 260 4.65 -6.31 5.32
N PRO A 261 3.44 -5.85 5.70
CA PRO A 261 3.08 -5.66 7.10
C PRO A 261 3.00 -6.99 7.85
N ALA A 262 2.53 -8.07 7.22
CA ALA A 262 2.51 -9.41 7.83
C ALA A 262 3.93 -9.86 8.21
N TYR A 263 4.87 -9.76 7.28
CA TYR A 263 6.29 -10.03 7.54
C TYR A 263 6.89 -9.08 8.59
N GLY A 264 6.58 -7.78 8.53
CA GLY A 264 7.01 -6.82 9.54
C GLY A 264 6.57 -7.19 10.95
N HIS A 265 5.34 -7.69 11.08
CA HIS A 265 4.82 -8.19 12.36
C HIS A 265 5.54 -9.47 12.82
N GLU A 266 5.86 -10.39 11.91
CA GLU A 266 6.68 -11.58 12.21
C GLU A 266 8.06 -11.17 12.75
N VAL A 267 8.75 -10.22 12.09
CA VAL A 267 10.06 -9.70 12.52
C VAL A 267 9.96 -9.04 13.90
N ALA A 268 8.99 -8.13 14.09
CA ALA A 268 8.80 -7.42 15.35
C ALA A 268 8.48 -8.39 16.50
N SER A 269 7.68 -9.42 16.24
CA SER A 269 7.32 -10.44 17.24
C SER A 269 8.51 -11.30 17.62
N ALA A 270 9.26 -11.82 16.64
CA ALA A 270 10.46 -12.61 16.88
C ALA A 270 11.53 -11.79 17.64
N PHE A 271 11.69 -10.50 17.30
CA PHE A 271 12.60 -9.61 18.00
C PHE A 271 12.19 -9.35 19.45
N ASN A 272 10.90 -9.11 19.71
CA ASN A 272 10.42 -8.88 21.07
C ASN A 272 10.56 -10.14 21.95
N GLN A 273 10.39 -11.34 21.38
CA GLN A 273 10.65 -12.61 22.08
C GLN A 273 12.14 -12.80 22.39
N PHE A 274 13.02 -12.55 21.41
CA PHE A 274 14.47 -12.55 21.60
C PHE A 274 14.89 -11.55 22.69
N TYR A 275 14.39 -10.31 22.63
CA TYR A 275 14.68 -9.26 23.60
C TYR A 275 14.25 -9.61 25.03
N ALA A 276 13.11 -10.30 25.19
CA ALA A 276 12.59 -10.69 26.49
C ALA A 276 13.32 -11.89 27.09
N SER A 277 13.84 -12.79 26.25
CA SER A 277 14.31 -14.11 26.68
C SER A 277 15.82 -14.24 26.71
N VAL A 278 16.54 -13.45 25.89
CA VAL A 278 17.99 -13.58 25.70
C VAL A 278 18.71 -12.33 26.18
N PRO A 279 19.60 -12.43 27.19
CA PRO A 279 20.39 -11.29 27.65
C PRO A 279 21.37 -10.79 26.57
N VAL A 280 21.22 -9.54 26.14
CA VAL A 280 22.11 -8.94 25.13
C VAL A 280 23.26 -8.16 25.76
N LEU A 281 22.95 -7.12 26.54
CA LEU A 281 23.99 -6.19 27.06
C LEU A 281 24.88 -6.79 28.15
N SER A 282 24.38 -7.78 28.86
CA SER A 282 25.06 -8.45 29.98
C SER A 282 25.66 -9.80 29.59
N SER A 283 25.65 -10.16 28.30
CA SER A 283 26.43 -11.29 27.80
C SER A 283 27.90 -10.86 27.69
N ASP A 284 28.82 -11.79 27.96
CA ASP A 284 30.26 -11.56 27.82
C ASP A 284 30.73 -12.05 26.43
N ASP A 285 30.50 -13.33 26.10
CA ASP A 285 31.10 -13.98 24.92
C ASP A 285 30.30 -13.80 23.62
N GLU A 286 28.98 -13.60 23.68
CA GLU A 286 28.09 -13.46 22.52
C GLU A 286 27.53 -12.04 22.33
N ARG A 287 27.99 -11.09 23.15
CA ARG A 287 27.45 -9.72 23.19
C ARG A 287 27.44 -9.06 21.81
N ASP A 288 28.57 -9.13 21.12
CA ASP A 288 28.78 -8.43 19.86
C ASP A 288 28.01 -9.10 18.71
N GLU A 289 27.90 -10.43 18.72
CA GLU A 289 27.06 -11.21 17.81
C GLU A 289 25.56 -10.89 18.02
N ARG A 290 25.09 -10.84 19.28
CA ARG A 290 23.72 -10.45 19.62
C ARG A 290 23.42 -9.01 19.24
N LEU A 291 24.35 -8.08 19.48
CA LEU A 291 24.21 -6.69 19.03
C LEU A 291 24.20 -6.58 17.50
N THR A 292 24.92 -7.46 16.80
CA THR A 292 24.82 -7.56 15.34
C THR A 292 23.43 -8.03 14.92
N LEU A 293 22.83 -9.01 15.60
CA LEU A 293 21.46 -9.45 15.34
C LEU A 293 20.43 -8.32 15.59
N VAL A 294 20.62 -7.53 16.65
CA VAL A 294 19.82 -6.31 16.90
C VAL A 294 19.99 -5.28 15.79
N LEU A 295 21.21 -5.06 15.32
CA LEU A 295 21.51 -4.16 14.20
C LEU A 295 20.81 -4.61 12.91
N CYS A 296 20.89 -5.90 12.56
CA CYS A 296 20.19 -6.48 11.42
C CYS A 296 18.68 -6.28 11.56
N THR A 297 18.12 -6.51 12.74
CA THR A 297 16.69 -6.29 13.01
C THR A 297 16.28 -4.84 12.80
N ARG A 298 17.06 -3.88 13.34
CA ARG A 298 16.81 -2.45 13.13
C ARG A 298 16.77 -2.10 11.64
N ILE A 299 17.72 -2.60 10.86
CA ILE A 299 17.80 -2.37 9.42
C ILE A 299 16.57 -2.94 8.71
N VAL A 300 16.22 -4.20 8.99
CA VAL A 300 15.06 -4.85 8.36
C VAL A 300 13.76 -4.14 8.72
N LEU A 301 13.52 -3.81 9.99
CA LEU A 301 12.32 -3.08 10.40
C LEU A 301 12.24 -1.69 9.76
N ARG A 302 13.37 -0.96 9.67
CA ARG A 302 13.42 0.33 8.97
C ARG A 302 13.06 0.18 7.49
N ASN A 303 13.57 -0.86 6.84
CA ASN A 303 13.27 -1.11 5.43
C ASN A 303 11.81 -1.50 5.21
N VAL A 304 11.23 -2.34 6.09
CA VAL A 304 9.80 -2.67 6.09
C VAL A 304 8.96 -1.42 6.26
N LEU A 305 9.24 -0.58 7.26
CA LEU A 305 8.53 0.68 7.49
C LEU A 305 8.64 1.62 6.27
N THR A 306 9.82 1.69 5.65
CA THR A 306 10.03 2.48 4.43
C THR A 306 9.19 1.96 3.27
N CYS A 307 9.12 0.65 3.06
CA CYS A 307 8.27 0.04 2.02
C CYS A 307 6.78 0.36 2.23
N LEU A 308 6.34 0.49 3.48
CA LEU A 308 4.97 0.88 3.82
C LEU A 308 4.73 2.40 3.71
N GLY A 309 5.78 3.19 3.47
CA GLY A 309 5.72 4.66 3.51
C GLY A 309 5.47 5.20 4.92
N MET A 310 5.99 4.51 5.93
CA MET A 310 5.89 4.87 7.34
C MET A 310 7.23 5.38 7.88
N GLY A 311 7.19 6.32 8.83
CA GLY A 311 8.39 6.74 9.53
C GLY A 311 8.92 5.65 10.49
N ALA A 312 10.23 5.60 10.65
CA ALA A 312 10.93 4.68 11.56
C ALA A 312 11.58 5.47 12.71
N PRO A 313 10.80 5.86 13.74
CA PRO A 313 11.32 6.66 14.84
C PRO A 313 12.43 5.91 15.59
N GLU A 314 13.41 6.63 16.12
CA GLU A 314 14.49 6.05 16.95
C GLU A 314 14.21 6.17 18.46
N GLU A 315 13.13 6.86 18.82
CA GLU A 315 12.55 6.97 20.15
C GLU A 315 11.02 7.13 20.05
N MET A 316 10.30 6.52 20.99
CA MET A 316 8.84 6.62 21.16
C MET A 316 8.50 6.60 22.64
#